data_AF-A0A414NV51-F1
#
_entry.id   AF-A0A414NV51-F1
#
_cell.length_a   1.000
_cell.length_b   1.000
_cell.length_c   1.000
_cell.angle_alpha   90.00
_cell.angle_beta   90.00
_cell.angle_gamma   90.00
#
_symmetry.space_group_name_H-M   'P 1'
#
loop_
_entity.id
_entity.type
_entity.pdbx_description
1 polymer ?
#
loop_
_entity_poly.entity_id
_entity_poly.type
_entity_poly.pdbx_seq_one_letter_code
_entity_poly.pdbx_strand_id
1 'polypeptide(L)'
;MAQQELYGVDTVNERRPIIYQANPLIEARKAMNALEMRLFLIALQDVNPHLSKNDRFYDKDFPMTHIAPSQVKEILGNGMYMTLLDKTCDSLSKRVLVIRTQDGMKYVPLFAIIQYKKGSGLDIRFNNEMRPYLLDIFEEGKGYTRIAMKQLFYLSSAYGMRLLELMLQYQGFMQDGCIRRHIKLEDLRFMLNVDEEKYQRIQDFCKRILDLPIKEINEKTQYKLSYTKTKTGRKITGFDFVMDCSDVLPETSVPETVQVEMLPNKSFWHGLTRQAVDKLTIICGSNEEFEKRMQYAVTLAKRRNPKNVTAFLYRAIEEDYRRRDQEAREVVEREIKAKAEKEEWELVAQKMFADAIPLDVEEKPFNESTEMGRASVRVVRDALKEGHLNITAKRLLEEQGMSVARFIELYCHR
;
A
#
# COMPACT_ATOMS: atom_id res chain seq x y z
N MET A 1 -9.72 34.46 35.15
CA MET A 1 -10.75 34.13 34.15
C MET A 1 -10.08 34.19 32.79
N ALA A 2 -9.75 33.02 32.27
CA ALA A 2 -8.92 32.83 31.10
C ALA A 2 -9.80 32.74 29.85
N GLN A 3 -9.54 33.62 28.89
CA GLN A 3 -9.75 33.35 27.47
C GLN A 3 -8.36 33.51 26.83
N GLN A 4 -7.80 32.40 26.37
CA GLN A 4 -6.57 32.40 25.60
C GLN A 4 -6.87 31.59 24.34
N GLU A 5 -6.88 32.31 23.23
CA GLU A 5 -7.41 31.93 21.93
C GLU A 5 -6.61 30.80 21.28
N LEU A 6 -7.36 29.88 20.67
CA LEU A 6 -6.91 28.70 19.96
C LEU A 6 -6.55 29.11 18.51
N TYR A 7 -5.34 29.62 18.27
CA TYR A 7 -4.86 29.90 16.92
C TYR A 7 -4.05 28.72 16.37
N GLY A 8 -4.54 28.09 15.30
CA GLY A 8 -3.71 27.16 14.50
C GLY A 8 -4.41 26.01 13.78
N VAL A 9 -5.55 26.24 13.11
CA VAL A 9 -6.10 25.30 12.09
C VAL A 9 -6.55 26.02 10.80
N ASP A 10 -6.54 27.35 10.76
CA ASP A 10 -7.23 28.13 9.71
C ASP A 10 -6.44 28.49 8.43
N THR A 11 -5.28 27.90 8.12
CA THR A 11 -4.47 28.39 6.96
C THR A 11 -4.39 27.48 5.74
N VAL A 12 -4.97 26.27 5.78
CA VAL A 12 -5.32 25.51 4.54
C VAL A 12 -6.69 25.98 3.99
N ASN A 13 -7.42 26.79 4.77
CA ASN A 13 -8.85 27.12 4.61
C ASN A 13 -9.20 28.10 3.47
N GLU A 14 -8.23 28.71 2.80
CA GLU A 14 -8.50 29.65 1.68
C GLU A 14 -8.35 29.01 0.29
N ARG A 15 -7.83 27.79 0.20
CA ARG A 15 -7.57 27.11 -1.08
C ARG A 15 -8.74 26.22 -1.48
N ARG A 16 -8.83 25.90 -2.77
CA ARG A 16 -9.94 25.11 -3.30
C ARG A 16 -9.98 23.73 -2.63
N PRO A 17 -11.12 23.34 -2.02
CA PRO A 17 -11.25 22.04 -1.38
C PRO A 17 -11.30 20.89 -2.39
N ILE A 18 -11.62 21.21 -3.65
CA ILE A 18 -11.76 20.28 -4.76
C ILE A 18 -10.69 20.60 -5.79
N ILE A 19 -10.02 19.55 -6.25
CA ILE A 19 -9.09 19.61 -7.39
C ILE A 19 -9.65 18.84 -8.57
N TYR A 20 -9.17 19.23 -9.76
CA TYR A 20 -9.52 18.58 -11.02
C TYR A 20 -8.24 18.18 -11.75
N GLN A 21 -8.24 16.98 -12.31
CA GLN A 21 -7.14 16.47 -13.12
C GLN A 21 -7.70 15.80 -14.36
N ALA A 22 -7.10 16.05 -15.53
CA ALA A 22 -7.47 15.28 -16.73
C ALA A 22 -7.19 13.79 -16.51
N ASN A 23 -8.03 12.91 -17.07
CA ASN A 23 -7.85 11.47 -16.91
C ASN A 23 -6.47 10.94 -17.38
N PRO A 24 -5.89 11.45 -18.50
CA PRO A 24 -4.53 11.09 -18.89
C PRO A 24 -3.47 11.42 -17.83
N LEU A 25 -3.67 12.46 -17.00
CA LEU A 25 -2.77 12.78 -15.89
C LEU A 25 -2.91 11.78 -14.75
N ILE A 26 -4.13 11.33 -14.48
CA ILE A 26 -4.39 10.32 -13.45
C ILE A 26 -3.72 8.99 -13.83
N GLU A 27 -3.76 8.61 -15.11
CA GLU A 27 -3.14 7.38 -15.64
C GLU A 27 -1.65 7.50 -15.97
N ALA A 28 -1.10 8.72 -15.95
CA ALA A 28 0.32 8.92 -16.20
C ALA A 28 1.19 8.35 -15.07
N ARG A 29 2.43 8.00 -15.39
CA ARG A 29 3.44 7.67 -14.39
C ARG A 29 3.91 8.97 -13.72
N LYS A 30 3.55 9.12 -12.44
CA LYS A 30 3.98 10.23 -11.57
C LYS A 30 5.10 9.76 -10.65
N ALA A 31 6.35 10.01 -11.04
CA ALA A 31 7.51 9.57 -10.28
C ALA A 31 7.82 10.46 -9.06
N MET A 32 6.82 10.69 -8.20
CA MET A 32 6.93 11.55 -7.01
C MET A 32 6.82 10.74 -5.72
N ASN A 33 7.58 11.14 -4.70
CA ASN A 33 7.37 10.66 -3.33
C ASN A 33 6.17 11.38 -2.67
N ALA A 34 5.83 11.00 -1.43
CA ALA A 34 4.65 11.54 -0.76
C ALA A 34 4.72 13.06 -0.50
N LEU A 35 5.91 13.59 -0.17
CA LEU A 35 6.09 15.03 0.06
C LEU A 35 5.99 15.81 -1.24
N GLU A 36 6.65 15.31 -2.30
CA GLU A 36 6.57 15.87 -3.64
C GLU A 36 5.13 15.86 -4.17
N MET A 37 4.39 14.78 -3.94
CA MET A 37 2.97 14.68 -4.29
C MET A 37 2.12 15.69 -3.53
N ARG A 38 2.38 15.92 -2.23
CA ARG A 38 1.69 16.97 -1.46
C ARG A 38 1.96 18.36 -2.04
N LEU A 39 3.21 18.69 -2.35
CA LEU A 39 3.55 19.98 -2.96
C LEU A 39 2.88 20.15 -4.34
N PHE A 40 2.87 19.09 -5.15
CA PHE A 40 2.14 19.05 -6.42
C PHE A 40 0.65 19.33 -6.22
N LEU A 41 0.02 18.67 -5.24
CA LEU A 41 -1.40 18.83 -5.00
C LEU A 41 -1.75 20.21 -4.42
N ILE A 42 -0.88 20.82 -3.60
CA ILE A 42 -1.05 22.20 -3.12
C ILE A 42 -1.00 23.19 -4.28
N ALA A 43 -0.03 23.05 -5.18
CA ALA A 43 0.04 23.86 -6.39
C ALA A 43 -1.22 23.68 -7.25
N LEU A 44 -1.75 22.45 -7.31
CA LEU A 44 -2.96 22.14 -8.05
C LEU A 44 -4.22 22.78 -7.43
N GLN A 45 -4.31 22.95 -6.11
CA GLN A 45 -5.45 23.62 -5.46
C GLN A 45 -5.60 25.09 -5.86
N ASP A 46 -4.53 25.74 -6.31
CA ASP A 46 -4.59 27.13 -6.75
C ASP A 46 -5.02 27.25 -8.22
N VAL A 47 -4.99 26.15 -8.99
CA VAL A 47 -5.35 26.15 -10.41
C VAL A 47 -6.85 26.14 -10.60
N ASN A 48 -7.33 27.03 -11.48
CA ASN A 48 -8.69 27.07 -11.97
C ASN A 48 -8.82 26.56 -13.41
N PRO A 49 -9.08 25.27 -13.63
CA PRO A 49 -9.21 24.73 -14.97
C PRO A 49 -10.49 25.22 -15.66
N HIS A 50 -10.41 25.26 -16.99
CA HIS A 50 -11.57 25.33 -17.86
C HIS A 50 -12.16 23.93 -18.02
N LEU A 51 -13.40 23.72 -17.53
CA LEU A 51 -14.06 22.41 -17.47
C LEU A 51 -15.30 22.33 -18.37
N SER A 52 -15.86 23.46 -18.82
CA SER A 52 -17.01 23.51 -19.71
C SER A 52 -17.04 24.75 -20.60
N LYS A 53 -17.71 24.67 -21.76
CA LYS A 53 -18.03 25.83 -22.64
C LYS A 53 -18.65 27.02 -21.92
N ASN A 54 -19.35 26.78 -20.81
CA ASN A 54 -20.10 27.78 -20.07
C ASN A 54 -19.30 28.37 -18.90
N ASP A 55 -18.08 27.89 -18.67
CA ASP A 55 -17.21 28.39 -17.61
C ASP A 55 -16.70 29.78 -17.97
N ARG A 56 -17.18 30.79 -17.26
CA ARG A 56 -16.81 32.20 -17.51
C ARG A 56 -15.54 32.61 -16.76
N PHE A 57 -15.15 31.85 -15.75
CA PHE A 57 -14.08 32.18 -14.83
C PHE A 57 -13.14 30.98 -14.67
N TYR A 58 -12.07 30.99 -15.47
CA TYR A 58 -10.97 30.03 -15.42
C TYR A 58 -9.65 30.78 -15.59
N ASP A 59 -8.55 30.14 -15.19
CA ASP A 59 -7.23 30.72 -15.27
C ASP A 59 -6.73 30.74 -16.72
N LYS A 60 -6.20 31.87 -17.17
CA LYS A 60 -5.60 31.98 -18.51
C LYS A 60 -4.19 31.42 -18.56
N ASP A 61 -3.48 31.44 -17.45
CA ASP A 61 -2.12 30.94 -17.26
C ASP A 61 -1.99 30.30 -15.88
N PHE A 62 -0.99 29.44 -15.70
CA PHE A 62 -0.76 28.84 -14.38
C PHE A 62 -0.37 29.90 -13.34
N PRO A 63 -1.08 29.93 -12.19
CA PRO A 63 -0.73 30.85 -11.11
C PRO A 63 0.65 30.51 -10.51
N MET A 64 1.28 31.51 -9.92
CA MET A 64 2.39 31.27 -9.01
C MET A 64 1.81 30.91 -7.64
N THR A 65 1.93 29.65 -7.24
CA THR A 65 1.55 29.19 -5.91
C THR A 65 2.63 29.56 -4.91
N HIS A 66 2.27 30.44 -3.97
CA HIS A 66 3.12 30.77 -2.82
C HIS A 66 2.73 29.90 -1.61
N ILE A 67 3.71 29.26 -0.98
CA ILE A 67 3.53 28.45 0.23
C ILE A 67 4.36 29.08 1.34
N ALA A 68 3.68 29.59 2.37
CA ALA A 68 4.32 30.32 3.45
C ALA A 68 5.25 29.40 4.28
N PRO A 69 6.26 29.96 4.99
CA PRO A 69 7.20 29.14 5.77
C PRO A 69 6.53 28.28 6.83
N SER A 70 5.44 28.76 7.45
CA SER A 70 4.63 28.00 8.40
C SER A 70 4.01 26.76 7.75
N GLN A 71 3.37 26.92 6.60
CA GLN A 71 2.75 25.83 5.83
C GLN A 71 3.82 24.83 5.35
N VAL A 72 4.95 25.31 4.84
CA VAL A 72 6.08 24.44 4.45
C VAL A 72 6.55 23.60 5.64
N LYS A 73 6.63 24.20 6.84
CA LYS A 73 7.04 23.52 8.07
C LYS A 73 6.03 22.47 8.53
N GLU A 74 4.74 22.73 8.37
CA GLU A 74 3.67 21.75 8.65
C GLU A 74 3.74 20.56 7.68
N ILE A 75 3.96 20.82 6.38
CA ILE A 75 4.05 19.78 5.34
C ILE A 75 5.30 18.90 5.53
N LEU A 76 6.45 19.51 5.88
CA LEU A 76 7.75 18.83 5.95
C LEU A 76 8.14 18.36 7.36
N GLY A 77 7.43 18.77 8.41
CA GLY A 77 7.72 18.41 9.80
C GLY A 77 8.74 19.33 10.50
N ASN A 78 8.50 19.59 11.79
CA ASN A 78 9.10 20.69 12.56
C ASN A 78 10.62 20.64 12.81
N GLY A 79 11.35 19.57 12.46
CA GLY A 79 12.72 19.34 12.97
C GLY A 79 13.90 19.55 12.01
N MET A 80 13.71 19.41 10.69
CA MET A 80 14.81 19.45 9.68
C MET A 80 14.41 20.13 8.36
N TYR A 81 13.45 21.07 8.42
CA TYR A 81 12.76 21.59 7.24
C TYR A 81 13.70 22.18 6.19
N MET A 82 14.77 22.89 6.57
CA MET A 82 15.65 23.60 5.61
C MET A 82 16.44 22.66 4.69
N THR A 83 17.08 21.63 5.23
CA THR A 83 17.91 20.70 4.43
C THR A 83 17.07 19.71 3.64
N LEU A 84 15.88 19.35 4.16
CA LEU A 84 14.93 18.52 3.44
C LEU A 84 14.24 19.29 2.31
N LEU A 85 13.93 20.57 2.52
CA LEU A 85 13.26 21.41 1.55
C LEU A 85 14.11 21.64 0.31
N ASP A 86 15.40 21.98 0.46
CA ASP A 86 16.30 22.20 -0.67
C ASP A 86 16.43 20.93 -1.54
N LYS A 87 16.67 19.78 -0.91
CA LYS A 87 16.70 18.48 -1.61
C LYS A 87 15.36 18.12 -2.26
N THR A 88 14.25 18.44 -1.60
CA THR A 88 12.91 18.19 -2.14
C THR A 88 12.65 19.10 -3.33
N CYS A 89 13.06 20.37 -3.30
CA CYS A 89 12.93 21.30 -4.42
C CYS A 89 13.79 20.86 -5.60
N ASP A 90 15.05 20.50 -5.36
CA ASP A 90 15.95 19.96 -6.39
C ASP A 90 15.37 18.69 -7.03
N SER A 91 14.94 17.73 -6.21
CA SER A 91 14.32 16.49 -6.68
C SER A 91 13.01 16.76 -7.44
N LEU A 92 12.15 17.63 -6.93
CA LEU A 92 10.86 17.98 -7.53
C LEU A 92 11.04 18.69 -8.87
N SER A 93 12.06 19.54 -8.99
CA SER A 93 12.36 20.29 -10.23
C SER A 93 12.73 19.37 -11.39
N LYS A 94 13.25 18.19 -11.10
CA LYS A 94 13.65 17.15 -12.08
C LYS A 94 12.51 16.19 -12.42
N ARG A 95 11.33 16.32 -11.78
CA ARG A 95 10.23 15.39 -12.00
C ARG A 95 9.56 15.64 -13.34
N VAL A 96 9.44 14.55 -14.09
CA VAL A 96 8.72 14.50 -15.36
C VAL A 96 7.49 13.62 -15.19
N LEU A 97 6.39 14.08 -15.77
CA LEU A 97 5.22 13.26 -16.05
C LEU A 97 5.52 12.39 -17.26
N VAL A 98 5.23 11.08 -17.17
CA VAL A 98 5.38 10.18 -18.33
C VAL A 98 4.01 9.66 -18.74
N ILE A 99 3.62 9.95 -19.97
CA ILE A 99 2.32 9.61 -20.55
C ILE A 99 2.53 8.62 -21.69
N ARG A 100 1.74 7.55 -21.71
CA ARG A 100 1.66 6.65 -22.86
C ARG A 100 0.85 7.31 -23.97
N THR A 101 1.41 7.31 -25.18
CA THR A 101 0.79 7.79 -26.41
C THR A 101 0.68 6.64 -27.41
N GLN A 102 0.00 6.85 -28.53
CA GLN A 102 -0.09 5.84 -29.59
C GLN A 102 1.29 5.47 -30.16
N ASP A 103 2.20 6.45 -30.24
CA ASP A 103 3.52 6.33 -30.87
C ASP A 103 4.68 6.16 -29.88
N GLY A 104 4.39 5.93 -28.59
CA GLY A 104 5.42 5.73 -27.55
C GLY A 104 5.16 6.51 -26.27
N MET A 105 6.20 7.11 -25.69
CA MET A 105 6.14 7.82 -24.40
C MET A 105 6.36 9.32 -24.57
N LYS A 106 5.48 10.13 -23.97
CA LYS A 106 5.67 11.59 -23.84
C LYS A 106 6.18 11.92 -22.44
N TYR A 107 7.24 12.71 -22.36
CA TYR A 107 7.84 13.18 -21.11
C TYR A 107 7.58 14.67 -20.97
N VAL A 108 6.90 15.07 -19.89
CA VAL A 108 6.51 16.46 -19.66
C VAL A 108 7.07 16.93 -18.32
N PRO A 109 7.98 17.93 -18.29
CA PRO A 109 8.42 18.52 -17.02
C PRO A 109 7.23 19.10 -16.24
N LEU A 110 7.15 18.82 -14.94
CA LEU A 110 5.98 19.23 -14.14
C LEU A 110 5.95 20.74 -13.89
N PHE A 111 7.08 21.32 -13.50
CA PHE A 111 7.15 22.69 -13.02
C PHE A 111 8.08 23.53 -13.89
N ALA A 112 7.66 24.75 -14.21
CA ALA A 112 8.54 25.74 -14.81
C ALA A 112 9.44 26.36 -13.75
N ILE A 113 8.89 26.61 -12.56
CA ILE A 113 9.61 27.23 -11.44
C ILE A 113 9.30 26.47 -10.16
N ILE A 114 10.36 26.18 -9.41
CA ILE A 114 10.33 25.81 -8.00
C ILE A 114 11.42 26.63 -7.33
N GLN A 115 11.03 27.59 -6.51
CA GLN A 115 11.98 28.52 -5.92
C GLN A 115 11.74 28.62 -4.41
N TYR A 116 12.75 28.22 -3.64
CA TYR A 116 12.75 28.46 -2.21
C TYR A 116 13.44 29.79 -1.89
N LYS A 117 12.75 30.65 -1.13
CA LYS A 117 13.29 31.91 -0.61
C LYS A 117 13.30 31.88 0.92
N LYS A 118 14.49 31.98 1.51
CA LYS A 118 14.65 32.02 2.98
C LYS A 118 13.81 33.14 3.57
N GLY A 119 12.96 32.82 4.55
CA GLY A 119 12.07 33.76 5.23
C GLY A 119 10.77 34.09 4.48
N SER A 120 10.70 33.87 3.16
CA SER A 120 9.50 34.12 2.36
C SER A 120 8.69 32.85 2.10
N GLY A 121 9.33 31.69 1.91
CA GLY A 121 8.63 30.42 1.67
C GLY A 121 9.01 29.79 0.34
N LEU A 122 8.08 29.05 -0.25
CA LEU A 122 8.26 28.30 -1.49
C LEU A 122 7.31 28.81 -2.57
N ASP A 123 7.85 29.16 -3.73
CA ASP A 123 7.11 29.55 -4.92
C ASP A 123 7.13 28.39 -5.93
N ILE A 124 5.97 27.95 -6.40
CA ILE A 124 5.81 26.86 -7.37
C ILE A 124 4.92 27.32 -8.53
N ARG A 125 5.32 27.01 -9.77
CA ARG A 125 4.48 27.22 -10.95
C ARG A 125 4.63 26.05 -11.92
N PHE A 126 3.50 25.52 -12.37
CA PHE A 126 3.45 24.46 -13.38
C PHE A 126 4.08 24.90 -14.70
N ASN A 127 4.63 23.94 -15.43
CA ASN A 127 5.11 24.17 -16.78
C ASN A 127 3.94 24.37 -17.74
N ASN A 128 4.05 25.28 -18.72
CA ASN A 128 2.99 25.50 -19.72
C ASN A 128 2.65 24.25 -20.54
N GLU A 129 3.58 23.31 -20.68
CA GLU A 129 3.31 21.99 -21.29
C GLU A 129 2.31 21.14 -20.48
N MET A 130 2.04 21.50 -19.23
CA MET A 130 1.04 20.85 -18.37
C MET A 130 -0.39 21.34 -18.62
N ARG A 131 -0.59 22.42 -19.40
CA ARG A 131 -1.91 23.02 -19.64
C ARG A 131 -2.98 22.02 -20.10
N PRO A 132 -2.72 21.11 -21.07
CA PRO A 132 -3.70 20.11 -21.49
C PRO A 132 -4.21 19.19 -20.38
N TYR A 133 -3.48 19.09 -19.27
CA TYR A 133 -3.74 18.14 -18.20
C TYR A 133 -4.37 18.77 -16.96
N LEU A 134 -4.19 20.08 -16.79
CA LEU A 134 -4.48 20.81 -15.56
C LEU A 134 -5.30 22.09 -15.75
N LEU A 135 -5.29 22.68 -16.95
CA LEU A 135 -5.87 24.00 -17.20
C LEU A 135 -6.91 23.94 -18.34
N ASP A 136 -6.50 23.51 -19.53
CA ASP A 136 -7.31 23.48 -20.76
C ASP A 136 -8.03 22.13 -20.91
N ILE A 137 -8.59 21.63 -19.79
CA ILE A 137 -9.12 20.27 -19.67
C ILE A 137 -10.34 20.06 -20.59
N PHE A 138 -11.20 21.08 -20.68
CA PHE A 138 -12.39 21.04 -21.52
C PHE A 138 -12.05 20.90 -23.01
N GLU A 139 -11.10 21.69 -23.50
CA GLU A 139 -10.64 21.72 -24.89
C GLU A 139 -10.09 20.36 -25.33
N GLU A 140 -9.36 19.70 -24.45
CA GLU A 140 -8.74 18.40 -24.75
C GLU A 140 -9.77 17.27 -24.89
N GLY A 141 -10.93 17.38 -24.23
CA GLY A 141 -12.02 16.41 -24.37
C GLY A 141 -11.71 15.00 -23.86
N LYS A 142 -10.65 14.82 -23.08
CA LYS A 142 -10.19 13.50 -22.57
C LYS A 142 -10.82 13.09 -21.24
N GLY A 143 -11.80 13.87 -20.77
CA GLY A 143 -12.43 13.69 -19.46
C GLY A 143 -11.51 14.08 -18.30
N TYR A 144 -12.10 14.22 -17.12
CA TYR A 144 -11.41 14.62 -15.91
C TYR A 144 -11.97 13.94 -14.67
N THR A 145 -11.17 13.96 -13.62
CA THR A 145 -11.48 13.42 -12.32
C THR A 145 -11.58 14.56 -11.31
N ARG A 146 -12.73 14.64 -10.62
CA ARG A 146 -12.95 15.54 -9.48
C ARG A 146 -12.56 14.82 -8.19
N ILE A 147 -11.72 15.43 -7.36
CA ILE A 147 -11.24 14.82 -6.11
C ILE A 147 -11.30 15.83 -4.98
N ALA A 148 -11.91 15.43 -3.85
CA ALA A 148 -11.85 16.19 -2.61
C ALA A 148 -10.43 16.09 -2.02
N MET A 149 -9.75 17.23 -1.96
CA MET A 149 -8.32 17.28 -1.65
C MET A 149 -7.99 16.75 -0.25
N LYS A 150 -8.89 16.97 0.71
CA LYS A 150 -8.80 16.46 2.09
C LYS A 150 -8.56 14.95 2.14
N GLN A 151 -9.21 14.18 1.26
CA GLN A 151 -9.12 12.72 1.21
C GLN A 151 -7.70 12.26 0.82
N LEU A 152 -7.01 13.02 -0.04
CA LEU A 152 -5.62 12.72 -0.41
C LEU A 152 -4.63 13.12 0.69
N PHE A 153 -4.88 14.24 1.40
CA PHE A 153 -3.98 14.70 2.47
C PHE A 153 -3.96 13.79 3.71
N TYR A 154 -5.05 13.07 3.97
CA TYR A 154 -5.07 12.06 5.05
C TYR A 154 -4.09 10.91 4.81
N LEU A 155 -3.69 10.70 3.56
CA LEU A 155 -2.77 9.62 3.19
C LEU A 155 -1.31 10.08 3.37
N SER A 156 -0.47 9.18 3.86
CA SER A 156 0.98 9.36 3.97
C SER A 156 1.74 8.60 2.88
N SER A 157 1.12 7.58 2.29
CA SER A 157 1.68 6.82 1.17
C SER A 157 1.40 7.49 -0.17
N ALA A 158 2.45 7.71 -0.97
CA ALA A 158 2.29 8.13 -2.37
C ALA A 158 1.49 7.09 -3.18
N TYR A 159 1.70 5.80 -2.94
CA TYR A 159 0.91 4.75 -3.57
C TYR A 159 -0.55 4.80 -3.14
N GLY A 160 -0.84 5.16 -1.88
CA GLY A 160 -2.21 5.35 -1.39
C GLY A 160 -2.92 6.48 -2.13
N MET A 161 -2.27 7.65 -2.21
CA MET A 161 -2.79 8.79 -2.98
C MET A 161 -3.06 8.41 -4.43
N ARG A 162 -2.11 7.73 -5.09
CA ARG A 162 -2.23 7.32 -6.49
C ARG A 162 -3.33 6.29 -6.71
N LEU A 163 -3.47 5.28 -5.83
CA LEU A 163 -4.56 4.30 -5.93
C LEU A 163 -5.92 4.96 -5.75
N LEU A 164 -6.06 5.89 -4.80
CA LEU A 164 -7.30 6.62 -4.62
C LEU A 164 -7.65 7.48 -5.84
N GLU A 165 -6.67 8.21 -6.39
CA GLU A 165 -6.83 8.95 -7.67
C GLU A 165 -7.33 8.03 -8.80
N LEU A 166 -6.70 6.86 -8.97
CA LEU A 166 -7.09 5.88 -10.01
C LEU A 166 -8.52 5.35 -9.81
N MET A 167 -8.96 5.13 -8.58
CA MET A 167 -10.32 4.66 -8.34
C MET A 167 -11.35 5.78 -8.58
N LEU A 168 -11.08 7.00 -8.11
CA LEU A 168 -11.99 8.14 -8.29
C LEU A 168 -12.16 8.58 -9.74
N GLN A 169 -11.21 8.24 -10.62
CA GLN A 169 -11.38 8.40 -12.07
C GLN A 169 -12.65 7.70 -12.61
N TYR A 170 -13.06 6.60 -11.97
CA TYR A 170 -14.21 5.80 -12.38
C TYR A 170 -15.50 6.15 -11.61
N GLN A 171 -15.52 7.28 -10.89
CA GLN A 171 -16.70 7.73 -10.14
C GLN A 171 -17.98 7.85 -10.99
N GLY A 172 -17.85 8.25 -12.26
CA GLY A 172 -18.97 8.34 -13.19
C GLY A 172 -19.55 6.98 -13.63
N PHE A 173 -18.85 5.88 -13.36
CA PHE A 173 -19.27 4.50 -13.67
C PHE A 173 -19.69 3.73 -12.41
N MET A 174 -19.90 4.42 -11.30
CA MET A 174 -20.32 3.82 -10.04
C MET A 174 -21.67 3.11 -10.19
N GLN A 175 -21.76 1.90 -9.65
CA GLN A 175 -22.98 1.07 -9.64
C GLN A 175 -23.18 0.51 -8.25
N ASP A 176 -24.39 0.68 -7.71
CA ASP A 176 -24.79 0.22 -6.37
C ASP A 176 -23.85 0.73 -5.27
N GLY A 177 -23.54 2.03 -5.31
CA GLY A 177 -22.61 2.67 -4.35
C GLY A 177 -21.16 2.23 -4.47
N CYS A 178 -20.80 1.41 -5.47
CA CYS A 178 -19.46 0.85 -5.61
C CYS A 178 -18.82 1.22 -6.96
N ILE A 179 -17.55 1.61 -6.92
CA ILE A 179 -16.71 1.73 -8.11
C ILE A 179 -16.00 0.40 -8.34
N ARG A 180 -16.00 -0.08 -9.58
CA ARG A 180 -15.30 -1.31 -9.99
C ARG A 180 -14.34 -1.00 -11.13
N ARG A 181 -13.10 -1.48 -11.02
CA ARG A 181 -12.07 -1.25 -12.04
C ARG A 181 -11.12 -2.45 -12.14
N HIS A 182 -11.00 -2.99 -13.35
CA HIS A 182 -9.94 -3.94 -13.68
C HIS A 182 -8.68 -3.18 -14.12
N ILE A 183 -7.51 -3.58 -13.61
CA ILE A 183 -6.21 -3.03 -14.03
C ILE A 183 -5.21 -4.17 -14.23
N LYS A 184 -4.56 -4.22 -15.39
CA LYS A 184 -3.47 -5.18 -15.65
C LYS A 184 -2.26 -4.87 -14.77
N LEU A 185 -1.50 -5.90 -14.41
CA LEU A 185 -0.33 -5.77 -13.55
C LEU A 185 0.72 -4.80 -14.13
N GLU A 186 0.96 -4.86 -15.44
CA GLU A 186 1.92 -4.01 -16.14
C GLU A 186 1.48 -2.54 -16.17
N ASP A 187 0.18 -2.30 -16.41
CA ASP A 187 -0.40 -0.96 -16.37
C ASP A 187 -0.35 -0.37 -14.95
N LEU A 188 -0.68 -1.19 -13.95
CA LEU A 188 -0.63 -0.76 -12.55
C LEU A 188 0.79 -0.40 -12.12
N ARG A 189 1.80 -1.21 -12.51
CA ARG A 189 3.22 -0.90 -12.27
C ARG A 189 3.62 0.43 -12.91
N PHE A 190 3.19 0.67 -14.15
CA PHE A 190 3.46 1.93 -14.84
C PHE A 190 2.82 3.11 -14.10
N MET A 191 1.51 3.06 -13.84
CA MET A 191 0.73 4.16 -13.23
C MET A 191 1.22 4.50 -11.81
N LEU A 192 1.66 3.50 -11.06
CA LEU A 192 2.22 3.65 -9.70
C LEU A 192 3.73 3.93 -9.68
N ASN A 193 4.38 4.07 -10.84
CA ASN A 193 5.83 4.27 -10.92
C ASN A 193 6.65 3.16 -10.21
N VAL A 194 6.22 1.92 -10.36
CA VAL A 194 6.95 0.74 -9.89
C VAL A 194 7.80 0.22 -11.04
N ASP A 195 9.10 0.11 -10.81
CA ASP A 195 10.04 -0.50 -11.75
C ASP A 195 9.70 -1.99 -11.98
N GLU A 196 9.93 -2.49 -13.18
CA GLU A 196 9.71 -3.90 -13.51
C GLU A 196 10.64 -4.82 -12.72
N GLU A 197 11.85 -4.34 -12.41
CA GLU A 197 12.83 -5.10 -11.61
C GLU A 197 12.49 -5.11 -10.12
N LYS A 198 11.61 -4.21 -9.65
CA LYS A 198 11.23 -4.12 -8.24
C LYS A 198 10.05 -5.04 -7.92
N TYR A 199 10.13 -5.68 -6.76
CA TYR A 199 9.07 -6.58 -6.27
C TYR A 199 8.71 -7.66 -7.29
N GLN A 200 9.73 -8.35 -7.83
CA GLN A 200 9.53 -9.41 -8.83
C GLN A 200 8.60 -10.52 -8.31
N ARG A 201 8.69 -10.82 -7.01
CA ARG A 201 7.73 -11.69 -6.34
C ARG A 201 6.41 -10.93 -6.19
N ILE A 202 5.35 -11.48 -6.79
CA ILE A 202 4.01 -10.87 -6.76
C ILE A 202 3.49 -10.66 -5.33
N GLN A 203 3.89 -11.49 -4.38
CA GLN A 203 3.54 -11.32 -2.96
C GLN A 203 4.14 -10.05 -2.37
N ASP A 204 5.39 -9.71 -2.70
CA ASP A 204 6.04 -8.48 -2.26
C ASP A 204 5.39 -7.24 -2.90
N PHE A 205 5.01 -7.36 -4.18
CA PHE A 205 4.26 -6.32 -4.88
C PHE A 205 2.92 -6.07 -4.18
N CYS A 206 2.11 -7.12 -3.95
CA CYS A 206 0.85 -7.00 -3.24
C CYS A 206 1.05 -6.37 -1.85
N LYS A 207 1.98 -6.90 -1.04
CA LYS A 207 2.19 -6.43 0.32
C LYS A 207 2.57 -4.94 0.39
N ARG A 208 3.48 -4.49 -0.47
CA ARG A 208 4.07 -3.14 -0.39
C ARG A 208 3.31 -2.10 -1.20
N ILE A 209 2.76 -2.48 -2.35
CA ILE A 209 2.15 -1.57 -3.33
C ILE A 209 0.63 -1.54 -3.23
N LEU A 210 0.00 -2.62 -2.74
CA LEU A 210 -1.46 -2.71 -2.61
C LEU A 210 -1.90 -2.77 -1.16
N ASP A 211 -1.54 -3.81 -0.42
CA ASP A 211 -2.10 -4.11 0.90
C ASP A 211 -1.85 -2.97 1.91
N LEU A 212 -0.62 -2.47 1.98
CA LEU A 212 -0.28 -1.34 2.87
C LEU A 212 -1.01 -0.03 2.46
N PRO A 213 -0.95 0.42 1.20
CA PRO A 213 -1.72 1.58 0.73
C PRO A 213 -3.24 1.46 0.90
N ILE A 214 -3.82 0.30 0.58
CA ILE A 214 -5.25 0.06 0.69
C ILE A 214 -5.70 0.07 2.15
N LYS A 215 -4.92 -0.54 3.04
CA LYS A 215 -5.16 -0.46 4.47
C LYS A 215 -5.21 1.01 4.93
N GLU A 216 -4.26 1.83 4.51
CA GLU A 216 -4.24 3.25 4.84
C GLU A 216 -5.48 4.00 4.31
N ILE A 217 -5.89 3.75 3.06
CA ILE A 217 -7.11 4.33 2.48
C ILE A 217 -8.33 3.97 3.34
N ASN A 218 -8.47 2.70 3.71
CA ASN A 218 -9.61 2.21 4.46
C ASN A 218 -9.66 2.75 5.89
N GLU A 219 -8.51 3.04 6.50
CA GLU A 219 -8.42 3.56 7.87
C GLU A 219 -8.60 5.08 7.94
N LYS A 220 -8.09 5.81 6.95
CA LYS A 220 -7.96 7.27 7.02
C LYS A 220 -8.90 8.05 6.11
N THR A 221 -9.65 7.36 5.25
CA THR A 221 -10.60 8.00 4.34
C THR A 221 -11.98 7.39 4.51
N GLN A 222 -12.97 8.05 3.91
CA GLN A 222 -14.35 7.56 3.85
C GLN A 222 -14.56 6.39 2.87
N TYR A 223 -13.54 6.05 2.06
CA TYR A 223 -13.64 5.01 1.05
C TYR A 223 -13.19 3.65 1.60
N LYS A 224 -13.84 2.56 1.15
CA LYS A 224 -13.39 1.19 1.44
C LYS A 224 -12.97 0.49 0.15
N LEU A 225 -11.67 0.40 -0.06
CA LEU A 225 -11.05 -0.24 -1.20
C LEU A 225 -10.64 -1.68 -0.87
N SER A 226 -10.90 -2.58 -1.81
CA SER A 226 -10.46 -3.97 -1.79
C SER A 226 -10.09 -4.41 -3.20
N TYR A 227 -9.42 -5.55 -3.33
CA TYR A 227 -9.08 -6.09 -4.63
C TYR A 227 -9.06 -7.63 -4.62
N THR A 228 -9.29 -8.21 -5.80
CA THR A 228 -9.00 -9.62 -6.07
C THR A 228 -7.94 -9.73 -7.17
N LYS A 229 -7.26 -10.87 -7.24
CA LYS A 229 -6.18 -11.13 -8.21
C LYS A 229 -6.77 -11.80 -9.44
N THR A 230 -6.61 -11.18 -10.60
CA THR A 230 -6.96 -11.78 -11.88
C THR A 230 -5.80 -12.68 -12.34
N LYS A 231 -6.12 -13.91 -12.79
CA LYS A 231 -5.13 -14.91 -13.21
C LYS A 231 -5.36 -15.36 -14.64
N THR A 232 -4.25 -15.65 -15.33
CA THR A 232 -4.25 -16.38 -16.60
C THR A 232 -3.36 -17.61 -16.40
N GLY A 233 -3.99 -18.78 -16.29
CA GLY A 233 -3.33 -19.99 -15.81
C GLY A 233 -2.83 -19.81 -14.37
N ARG A 234 -1.52 -20.01 -14.13
CA ARG A 234 -0.89 -19.81 -12.82
C ARG A 234 -0.38 -18.38 -12.58
N LYS A 235 -0.27 -17.57 -13.64
CA LYS A 235 0.30 -16.22 -13.56
C LYS A 235 -0.79 -15.21 -13.17
N ILE A 236 -0.47 -14.32 -12.24
CA ILE A 236 -1.31 -13.16 -11.94
C ILE A 236 -1.07 -12.12 -13.04
N THR A 237 -2.15 -11.71 -13.71
CA THR A 237 -2.12 -10.82 -14.88
C THR A 237 -2.74 -9.45 -14.60
N GLY A 238 -3.53 -9.34 -13.54
CA GLY A 238 -4.15 -8.08 -13.16
C GLY A 238 -4.83 -8.15 -11.80
N PHE A 239 -5.58 -7.10 -11.49
CA PHE A 239 -6.33 -6.94 -10.27
C PHE A 239 -7.69 -6.32 -10.56
N ASP A 240 -8.72 -6.89 -9.93
CA ASP A 240 -10.08 -6.37 -9.96
C ASP A 240 -10.32 -5.62 -8.65
N PHE A 241 -10.36 -4.29 -8.73
CA PHE A 241 -10.58 -3.40 -7.59
C PHE A 241 -12.07 -3.12 -7.40
N VAL A 242 -12.49 -3.07 -6.14
CA VAL A 242 -13.82 -2.62 -5.72
C VAL A 242 -13.66 -1.58 -4.62
N MET A 243 -14.23 -0.39 -4.83
CA MET A 243 -14.25 0.68 -3.85
C MET A 243 -15.68 1.01 -3.46
N ASP A 244 -16.06 0.70 -2.22
CA ASP A 244 -17.34 1.08 -1.64
C ASP A 244 -17.32 2.58 -1.29
N CYS A 245 -18.35 3.26 -1.76
CA CYS A 245 -18.60 4.69 -1.60
C CYS A 245 -19.97 4.95 -0.95
N SER A 246 -20.64 3.93 -0.40
CA SER A 246 -22.01 4.03 0.13
C SER A 246 -22.11 4.97 1.33
N ASP A 247 -21.08 5.00 2.18
CA ASP A 247 -21.01 5.86 3.38
C ASP A 247 -20.30 7.20 3.11
N VAL A 248 -20.12 7.58 1.83
CA VAL A 248 -19.49 8.84 1.47
C VAL A 248 -20.41 9.99 1.83
N LEU A 249 -20.02 10.75 2.85
CA LEU A 249 -20.74 11.96 3.23
C LEU A 249 -20.65 12.99 2.09
N PRO A 250 -21.79 13.64 1.73
CA PRO A 250 -21.76 14.83 0.90
C PRO A 250 -20.84 15.87 1.53
N GLU A 251 -19.99 16.52 0.72
CA GLU A 251 -18.99 17.48 1.21
C GLU A 251 -19.59 18.64 2.03
N THR A 252 -20.89 18.93 1.86
CA THR A 252 -21.65 19.96 2.58
C THR A 252 -22.06 19.56 4.01
N SER A 253 -21.91 18.30 4.42
CA SER A 253 -22.42 17.77 5.71
C SER A 253 -21.38 17.08 6.58
N VAL A 254 -20.10 17.22 6.27
CA VAL A 254 -19.02 16.75 7.16
C VAL A 254 -18.83 17.84 8.23
N PRO A 255 -19.00 17.56 9.54
CA PRO A 255 -18.58 18.51 10.56
C PRO A 255 -17.11 18.85 10.30
N GLU A 256 -16.81 20.14 10.14
CA GLU A 256 -15.52 20.65 9.66
C GLU A 256 -14.34 20.36 10.62
N THR A 257 -14.61 19.79 11.79
CA THR A 257 -13.62 19.47 12.82
C THR A 257 -13.11 18.04 12.66
N VAL A 258 -11.93 17.89 12.06
CA VAL A 258 -11.05 16.77 12.41
C VAL A 258 -10.56 17.07 13.83
N GLN A 259 -10.97 16.29 14.82
CA GLN A 259 -10.35 16.39 16.14
C GLN A 259 -8.92 15.89 16.03
N VAL A 260 -7.96 16.81 16.00
CA VAL A 260 -6.55 16.49 16.20
C VAL A 260 -6.47 15.88 17.59
N GLU A 261 -6.14 14.60 17.68
CA GLU A 261 -5.85 13.97 18.95
C GLU A 261 -4.72 14.78 19.63
N MET A 262 -5.05 15.46 20.72
CA MET A 262 -4.03 16.13 21.52
C MET A 262 -2.99 15.10 21.96
N LEU A 263 -1.72 15.49 22.07
CA LEU A 263 -0.67 14.59 22.56
C LEU A 263 -1.13 13.86 23.84
N PRO A 264 -0.80 12.56 23.98
CA PRO A 264 -1.23 11.76 25.12
C PRO A 264 -0.74 12.40 26.41
N ASN A 265 -1.44 12.15 27.52
CA ASN A 265 -1.12 12.80 28.79
C ASN A 265 0.36 12.55 29.18
N LYS A 266 1.03 13.57 29.72
CA LYS A 266 2.45 13.54 30.10
C LYS A 266 2.80 12.38 31.04
N SER A 267 1.83 11.89 31.81
CA SER A 267 1.97 10.68 32.64
C SER A 267 2.36 9.42 31.85
N PHE A 268 1.97 9.31 30.57
CA PHE A 268 2.24 8.16 29.70
C PHE A 268 3.58 8.25 28.96
N TRP A 269 4.35 9.32 29.15
CA TRP A 269 5.57 9.54 28.36
C TRP A 269 6.75 8.73 28.87
N HIS A 270 6.70 8.24 30.12
CA HIS A 270 7.75 7.42 30.73
C HIS A 270 9.18 7.98 30.54
N GLY A 271 9.32 9.30 30.67
CA GLY A 271 10.60 10.01 30.52
C GLY A 271 11.00 10.35 29.08
N LEU A 272 10.18 10.00 28.07
CA LEU A 272 10.35 10.47 26.70
C LEU A 272 10.09 11.98 26.62
N THR A 273 10.86 12.65 25.76
CA THR A 273 10.64 14.07 25.48
C THR A 273 9.37 14.25 24.65
N ARG A 274 8.78 15.44 24.70
CA ARG A 274 7.62 15.79 23.87
C ARG A 274 7.87 15.51 22.38
N GLN A 275 9.08 15.77 21.90
CA GLN A 275 9.48 15.51 20.51
C GLN A 275 9.52 14.01 20.17
N ALA A 276 9.93 13.17 21.12
CA ALA A 276 9.95 11.73 20.94
C ALA A 276 8.53 11.16 20.92
N VAL A 277 7.66 11.62 21.83
CA VAL A 277 6.25 11.20 21.89
C VAL A 277 5.50 11.61 20.63
N ASP A 278 5.69 12.84 20.15
CA ASP A 278 5.08 13.35 18.91
C ASP A 278 5.46 12.51 17.68
N LYS A 279 6.74 12.14 17.55
CA LYS A 279 7.17 11.22 16.48
C LYS A 279 6.53 9.84 16.60
N LEU A 280 6.45 9.31 17.82
CA LEU A 280 5.92 7.97 18.06
C LEU A 280 4.40 7.92 17.87
N THR A 281 3.64 8.95 18.25
CA THR A 281 2.19 9.01 18.00
C THR A 281 1.90 9.09 16.50
N ILE A 282 2.71 9.83 15.73
CA ILE A 282 2.65 9.81 14.25
C ILE A 282 2.91 8.42 13.69
N ILE A 283 3.92 7.70 14.20
CA ILE A 283 4.25 6.32 13.77
C ILE A 283 3.14 5.33 14.13
N CYS A 284 2.48 5.53 15.28
CA CYS A 284 1.38 4.68 15.74
C CYS A 284 0.05 4.97 15.03
N GLY A 285 -0.14 6.17 14.49
CA GLY A 285 -1.35 6.57 13.76
C GLY A 285 -2.53 6.96 14.64
N SER A 286 -2.49 6.67 15.95
CA SER A 286 -3.39 7.19 16.97
C SER A 286 -2.75 7.14 18.37
N ASN A 287 -3.29 7.91 19.30
CA ASN A 287 -2.92 7.89 20.71
C ASN A 287 -3.24 6.55 21.36
N GLU A 288 -4.38 5.94 21.01
CA GLU A 288 -4.76 4.63 21.53
C GLU A 288 -3.72 3.55 21.17
N GLU A 289 -3.25 3.56 19.91
CA GLU A 289 -2.25 2.60 19.45
C GLU A 289 -0.87 2.89 20.07
N PHE A 290 -0.52 4.17 20.25
CA PHE A 290 0.67 4.57 21.00
C PHE A 290 0.64 4.05 22.45
N GLU A 291 -0.48 4.19 23.15
CA GLU A 291 -0.64 3.71 24.53
C GLU A 291 -0.51 2.19 24.61
N LYS A 292 -1.13 1.44 23.69
CA LYS A 292 -1.01 -0.04 23.62
C LYS A 292 0.45 -0.47 23.42
N ARG A 293 1.17 0.17 22.50
CA ARG A 293 2.60 -0.13 22.27
C ARG A 293 3.48 0.29 23.45
N MET A 294 3.19 1.43 24.07
CA MET A 294 3.89 1.91 25.25
C MET A 294 3.74 0.96 26.44
N GLN A 295 2.51 0.54 26.75
CA GLN A 295 2.25 -0.42 27.83
C GLN A 295 3.02 -1.72 27.61
N TYR A 296 2.96 -2.27 26.40
CA TYR A 296 3.71 -3.46 26.05
C TYR A 296 5.24 -3.26 26.17
N ALA A 297 5.76 -2.14 25.67
CA ALA A 297 7.18 -1.79 25.76
C ALA A 297 7.65 -1.67 27.21
N VAL A 298 6.84 -1.07 28.10
CA VAL A 298 7.12 -0.97 29.54
C VAL A 298 7.14 -2.36 30.20
N THR A 299 6.18 -3.23 29.89
CA THR A 299 6.18 -4.62 30.37
C THR A 299 7.42 -5.38 29.91
N LEU A 300 7.83 -5.18 28.65
CA LEU A 300 9.02 -5.82 28.09
C LEU A 300 10.31 -5.27 28.72
N ALA A 301 10.38 -3.96 28.98
CA ALA A 301 11.51 -3.31 29.64
C ALA A 301 11.69 -3.84 31.08
N LYS A 302 10.59 -4.05 31.82
CA LYS A 302 10.64 -4.67 33.16
C LYS A 302 11.23 -6.08 33.13
N ARG A 303 10.96 -6.86 32.08
CA ARG A 303 11.50 -8.22 31.91
C ARG A 303 12.95 -8.25 31.45
N ARG A 304 13.32 -7.38 30.49
CA ARG A 304 14.65 -7.38 29.85
C ARG A 304 15.69 -6.52 30.57
N ASN A 305 15.25 -5.66 31.49
CA ASN A 305 16.07 -4.74 32.28
C ASN A 305 17.15 -3.99 31.46
N PRO A 306 16.76 -3.20 30.45
CA PRO A 306 17.70 -2.55 29.54
C PRO A 306 18.48 -1.42 30.24
N LYS A 307 19.76 -1.27 29.88
CA LYS A 307 20.65 -0.21 30.41
C LYS A 307 20.11 1.22 30.20
N ASN A 308 19.38 1.44 29.10
CA ASN A 308 18.71 2.71 28.82
C ASN A 308 17.23 2.43 28.51
N VAL A 309 16.39 2.62 29.53
CA VAL A 309 14.95 2.36 29.46
C VAL A 309 14.28 3.26 28.43
N THR A 310 14.60 4.55 28.40
CA THR A 310 13.97 5.53 27.49
C THR A 310 14.27 5.23 26.01
N ALA A 311 15.54 4.93 25.69
CA ALA A 311 15.93 4.54 24.33
C ALA A 311 15.31 3.19 23.91
N PHE A 312 15.16 2.26 24.85
CA PHE A 312 14.51 0.99 24.62
C PHE A 312 13.01 1.16 24.33
N LEU A 313 12.30 1.98 25.12
CA LEU A 313 10.88 2.26 24.92
C LEU A 313 10.64 2.90 23.54
N TYR A 314 11.47 3.86 23.15
CA TYR A 314 11.37 4.49 21.83
C TYR A 314 11.48 3.47 20.69
N ARG A 315 12.54 2.64 20.69
CA ARG A 315 12.73 1.62 19.65
C ARG A 315 11.62 0.57 19.66
N ALA A 316 11.16 0.15 20.84
CA ALA A 316 10.12 -0.87 20.94
C ALA A 316 8.78 -0.41 20.32
N ILE A 317 8.48 0.89 20.38
CA ILE A 317 7.28 1.49 19.77
C ILE A 317 7.49 1.77 18.29
N GLU A 318 8.63 2.36 17.91
CA GLU A 318 9.01 2.69 16.53
C GLU A 318 9.04 1.44 15.64
N GLU A 319 9.64 0.36 16.15
CA GLU A 319 9.80 -0.90 15.43
C GLU A 319 8.63 -1.89 15.62
N ASP A 320 7.61 -1.49 16.38
CA ASP A 320 6.43 -2.29 16.71
C ASP A 320 6.77 -3.70 17.24
N TYR A 321 7.51 -3.74 18.34
CA TYR A 321 7.91 -5.02 18.97
C TYR A 321 6.71 -5.86 19.38
N ARG A 322 5.58 -5.21 19.73
CA ARG A 322 4.33 -5.89 20.05
C ARG A 322 3.87 -6.77 18.88
N ARG A 323 3.83 -6.20 17.68
CA ARG A 323 3.46 -6.92 16.47
C ARG A 323 4.48 -7.98 16.09
N ARG A 324 5.79 -7.69 16.17
CA ARG A 324 6.84 -8.69 15.87
C ARG A 324 6.75 -9.92 16.78
N ASP A 325 6.52 -9.74 18.08
CA ASP A 325 6.35 -10.84 19.02
C ASP A 325 5.05 -11.64 18.75
N GLN A 326 3.98 -10.98 18.31
CA GLN A 326 2.75 -11.65 17.86
C GLN A 326 3.00 -12.49 16.61
N GLU A 327 3.61 -11.90 15.57
CA GLU A 327 3.93 -12.59 14.33
C GLU A 327 4.88 -13.78 14.57
N ALA A 328 5.86 -13.64 15.46
CA ALA A 328 6.75 -14.74 15.84
C ALA A 328 6.01 -15.89 16.53
N ARG A 329 5.05 -15.59 17.43
CA ARG A 329 4.22 -16.61 18.08
C ARG A 329 3.31 -17.32 17.08
N GLU A 330 2.70 -16.59 16.15
CA GLU A 330 1.86 -17.17 15.11
C GLU A 330 2.64 -18.09 14.16
N VAL A 331 3.90 -17.74 13.83
CA VAL A 331 4.77 -18.62 13.03
C VAL A 331 5.07 -19.91 13.78
N VAL A 332 5.47 -19.82 15.05
CA VAL A 332 5.73 -21.00 15.90
C VAL A 332 4.48 -21.87 16.04
N GLU A 333 3.31 -21.26 16.26
CA GLU A 333 2.03 -21.99 16.36
C GLU A 333 1.67 -22.69 15.05
N ARG A 334 1.91 -22.05 13.90
CA ARG A 334 1.73 -22.68 12.59
C ARG A 334 2.70 -23.82 12.34
N GLU A 335 3.96 -23.70 12.76
CA GLU A 335 4.95 -24.77 12.65
C GLU A 335 4.57 -25.97 13.53
N ILE A 336 4.14 -25.71 14.77
CA ILE A 336 3.62 -26.74 15.68
C ILE A 336 2.40 -27.43 15.08
N LYS A 337 1.44 -26.66 14.54
CA LYS A 337 0.23 -27.19 13.92
C LYS A 337 0.55 -28.01 12.66
N ALA A 338 1.43 -27.51 11.78
CA ALA A 338 1.84 -28.24 10.57
C ALA A 338 2.59 -29.53 10.90
N LYS A 339 3.39 -29.53 11.97
CA LYS A 339 4.06 -30.74 12.46
C LYS A 339 3.06 -31.75 13.01
N ALA A 340 2.07 -31.30 13.80
CA ALA A 340 1.02 -32.16 14.32
C ALA A 340 0.15 -32.76 13.20
N GLU A 341 -0.26 -31.95 12.21
CA GLU A 341 -1.01 -32.40 11.03
C GLU A 341 -0.22 -33.42 10.20
N LYS A 342 1.10 -33.22 10.07
CA LYS A 342 1.99 -34.16 9.38
C LYS A 342 2.11 -35.49 10.13
N GLU A 343 2.33 -35.46 11.44
CA GLU A 343 2.41 -36.65 12.29
C GLU A 343 1.09 -37.44 12.27
N GLU A 344 -0.05 -36.74 12.33
CA GLU A 344 -1.37 -37.35 12.24
C GLU A 344 -1.59 -38.00 10.86
N TRP A 345 -1.21 -37.33 9.78
CA TRP A 345 -1.28 -37.88 8.42
C TRP A 345 -0.39 -39.12 8.24
N GLU A 346 0.84 -39.11 8.75
CA GLU A 346 1.76 -40.26 8.68
C GLU A 346 1.21 -41.48 9.42
N LEU A 347 0.59 -41.25 10.58
CA LEU A 347 0.02 -42.32 11.42
C LEU A 347 -1.26 -42.90 10.81
N VAL A 348 -2.08 -42.08 10.17
CA VAL A 348 -3.25 -42.51 9.38
C VAL A 348 -2.81 -43.30 8.16
N ALA A 349 -1.79 -42.83 7.41
CA ALA A 349 -1.25 -43.55 6.26
C ALA A 349 -0.66 -44.92 6.66
N GLN A 350 0.11 -44.99 7.75
CA GLN A 350 0.62 -46.26 8.26
C GLN A 350 -0.50 -47.23 8.65
N LYS A 351 -1.57 -46.76 9.28
CA LYS A 351 -2.72 -47.60 9.66
C LYS A 351 -3.56 -48.06 8.46
N MET A 352 -3.82 -47.17 7.50
CA MET A 352 -4.64 -47.47 6.33
C MET A 352 -3.95 -48.41 5.34
N PHE A 353 -2.61 -48.45 5.33
CA PHE A 353 -1.82 -49.21 4.38
C PHE A 353 -0.88 -50.24 5.04
N ALA A 354 -1.15 -50.63 6.30
CA ALA A 354 -0.41 -51.67 7.03
C ALA A 354 -0.56 -53.07 6.38
N ASP A 355 -1.67 -53.31 5.69
CA ASP A 355 -1.88 -54.53 4.90
C ASP A 355 -1.12 -54.37 3.57
N ALA A 356 0.15 -54.74 3.62
CA ALA A 356 1.12 -54.62 2.55
C ALA A 356 0.62 -55.19 1.21
N ILE A 357 0.96 -54.50 0.12
CA ILE A 357 0.98 -55.11 -1.22
C ILE A 357 2.11 -56.16 -1.19
N PRO A 358 1.82 -57.46 -1.29
CA PRO A 358 2.86 -58.48 -1.37
C PRO A 358 3.53 -58.36 -2.74
N LEU A 359 4.83 -58.08 -2.77
CA LEU A 359 5.58 -57.90 -4.01
C LEU A 359 6.82 -58.80 -3.99
N ASP A 360 6.72 -59.97 -4.63
CA ASP A 360 7.86 -60.84 -4.95
C ASP A 360 8.59 -60.34 -6.21
N VAL A 361 8.80 -59.02 -6.31
CA VAL A 361 9.35 -58.37 -7.51
C VAL A 361 10.43 -57.37 -7.08
N GLU A 362 11.49 -57.25 -7.88
CA GLU A 362 12.61 -56.34 -7.63
C GLU A 362 12.15 -54.87 -7.57
N GLU A 363 12.48 -54.18 -6.46
CA GLU A 363 12.14 -52.77 -6.23
C GLU A 363 12.85 -51.85 -7.25
N LYS A 364 12.08 -51.07 -8.01
CA LYS A 364 12.57 -50.11 -8.99
C LYS A 364 12.12 -48.70 -8.62
N PRO A 365 13.05 -47.78 -8.28
CA PRO A 365 12.71 -46.40 -8.00
C PRO A 365 12.06 -45.68 -9.20
N PHE A 366 11.07 -44.83 -8.93
CA PHE A 366 10.48 -43.96 -9.95
C PHE A 366 11.54 -43.03 -10.53
N ASN A 367 11.62 -42.95 -11.86
CA ASN A 367 12.58 -42.11 -12.54
C ASN A 367 12.10 -40.64 -12.61
N GLU A 368 12.43 -39.84 -11.58
CA GLU A 368 12.08 -38.42 -11.49
C GLU A 368 12.74 -37.52 -12.54
N SER A 369 13.71 -38.01 -13.33
CA SER A 369 14.29 -37.23 -14.44
C SER A 369 13.31 -37.09 -15.61
N THR A 370 12.38 -38.04 -15.76
CA THR A 370 11.37 -38.06 -16.82
C THR A 370 10.07 -37.38 -16.38
N GLU A 371 9.36 -36.77 -17.34
CA GLU A 371 8.06 -36.16 -17.07
C GLU A 371 7.01 -37.19 -16.62
N MET A 372 7.02 -38.37 -17.24
CA MET A 372 6.17 -39.49 -16.83
C MET A 372 6.46 -39.98 -15.42
N GLY A 373 7.74 -40.14 -15.02
CA GLY A 373 8.09 -40.56 -13.67
C GLY A 373 7.64 -39.57 -12.59
N ARG A 374 7.79 -38.27 -12.83
CA ARG A 374 7.26 -37.23 -11.92
C ARG A 374 5.74 -37.25 -11.83
N ALA A 375 5.05 -37.52 -12.95
CA ALA A 375 3.59 -37.65 -12.96
C ALA A 375 3.13 -38.87 -12.16
N SER A 376 3.79 -40.03 -12.31
CA SER A 376 3.49 -41.25 -11.54
C SER A 376 3.67 -41.05 -10.04
N VAL A 377 4.78 -40.42 -9.62
CA VAL A 377 5.01 -40.05 -8.20
C VAL A 377 3.89 -39.14 -7.69
N ARG A 378 3.45 -38.18 -8.51
CA ARG A 378 2.37 -37.25 -8.12
C ARG A 378 1.04 -37.96 -7.94
N VAL A 379 0.68 -38.87 -8.85
CA VAL A 379 -0.57 -39.66 -8.76
C VAL A 379 -0.61 -40.49 -7.49
N VAL A 380 0.47 -41.19 -7.16
CA VAL A 380 0.55 -41.98 -5.93
C VAL A 380 0.49 -41.08 -4.69
N ARG A 381 1.20 -39.93 -4.70
CA ARG A 381 1.19 -38.96 -3.60
C ARG A 381 -0.19 -38.35 -3.36
N ASP A 382 -0.90 -37.99 -4.43
CA ASP A 382 -2.23 -37.38 -4.33
C ASP A 382 -3.26 -38.42 -3.81
N ALA A 383 -3.18 -39.67 -4.28
CA ALA A 383 -4.00 -40.77 -3.75
C ALA A 383 -3.76 -41.02 -2.24
N LEU A 384 -2.50 -40.97 -1.80
CA LEU A 384 -2.15 -41.09 -0.38
C LEU A 384 -2.65 -39.91 0.46
N LYS A 385 -2.70 -38.69 -0.11
CA LYS A 385 -3.28 -37.51 0.58
C LYS A 385 -4.80 -37.60 0.70
N GLU A 386 -5.47 -38.18 -0.29
CA GLU A 386 -6.91 -38.43 -0.27
C GLU A 386 -7.31 -39.59 0.67
N GLY A 387 -6.33 -40.28 1.27
CA GLY A 387 -6.57 -41.40 2.19
C GLY A 387 -7.06 -42.66 1.50
N HIS A 388 -6.93 -42.75 0.17
CA HIS A 388 -7.41 -43.88 -0.61
C HIS A 388 -6.41 -44.20 -1.74
N LEU A 389 -5.83 -45.40 -1.71
CA LEU A 389 -5.02 -45.90 -2.83
C LEU A 389 -5.94 -46.33 -3.99
N ASN A 390 -6.20 -45.41 -4.92
CA ASN A 390 -7.00 -45.74 -6.11
C ASN A 390 -6.29 -46.80 -6.97
N ILE A 391 -7.03 -47.46 -7.86
CA ILE A 391 -6.54 -48.58 -8.68
C ILE A 391 -5.26 -48.20 -9.44
N THR A 392 -5.21 -46.97 -9.96
CA THR A 392 -4.06 -46.45 -10.71
C THR A 392 -2.82 -46.32 -9.83
N ALA A 393 -2.95 -45.73 -8.64
CA ALA A 393 -1.85 -45.57 -7.69
C ALA A 393 -1.34 -46.92 -7.17
N LYS A 394 -2.26 -47.86 -6.90
CA LYS A 394 -1.91 -49.23 -6.50
C LYS A 394 -1.08 -49.93 -7.58
N ARG A 395 -1.55 -49.88 -8.82
CA ARG A 395 -0.87 -50.48 -9.97
C ARG A 395 0.53 -49.90 -10.20
N LEU A 396 0.69 -48.58 -10.05
CA LEU A 396 1.99 -47.93 -10.19
C LEU A 396 2.99 -48.42 -9.14
N LEU A 397 2.54 -48.66 -7.91
CA LEU A 397 3.39 -49.22 -6.85
C LEU A 397 3.73 -50.69 -7.12
N GLU A 398 2.76 -51.48 -7.59
CA GLU A 398 2.96 -52.88 -7.97
C GLU A 398 3.96 -53.03 -9.13
N GLU A 399 3.85 -52.19 -10.17
CA GLU A 399 4.77 -52.18 -11.32
C GLU A 399 6.22 -51.84 -10.93
N GLN A 400 6.40 -51.07 -9.86
CA GLN A 400 7.71 -50.69 -9.33
C GLN A 400 8.20 -51.61 -8.20
N GLY A 401 7.45 -52.65 -7.82
CA GLY A 401 7.82 -53.51 -6.70
C GLY A 401 7.94 -52.74 -5.37
N MET A 402 7.20 -51.64 -5.19
CA MET A 402 7.40 -50.70 -4.10
C MET A 402 6.24 -50.68 -3.11
N SER A 403 6.53 -50.83 -1.82
CA SER A 403 5.53 -50.70 -0.75
C SER A 403 5.14 -49.23 -0.51
N VAL A 404 3.95 -49.00 0.06
CA VAL A 404 3.51 -47.65 0.44
C VAL A 404 4.48 -47.00 1.43
N ALA A 405 4.97 -47.76 2.42
CA ALA A 405 5.96 -47.28 3.38
C ALA A 405 7.26 -46.83 2.70
N ARG A 406 7.77 -47.63 1.76
CA ARG A 406 8.98 -47.32 1.00
C ARG A 406 8.79 -46.11 0.07
N PHE A 407 7.62 -45.98 -0.54
CA PHE A 407 7.28 -44.83 -1.36
C PHE A 407 7.25 -43.53 -0.55
N ILE A 408 6.67 -43.55 0.66
CA ILE A 408 6.65 -42.38 1.55
C ILE A 408 8.08 -41.96 1.91
N GLU A 409 8.94 -42.93 2.24
CA GLU A 409 10.35 -42.70 2.57
C GLU A 409 11.12 -42.01 1.44
N LEU A 410 10.93 -42.49 0.20
CA LEU A 410 11.71 -42.00 -0.95
C LEU A 410 11.14 -40.71 -1.56
N TYR A 411 9.82 -40.51 -1.56
CA TYR A 411 9.17 -39.47 -2.39
C TYR A 411 8.26 -38.50 -1.64
N CYS A 412 8.03 -38.67 -0.33
CA CYS A 412 7.17 -37.78 0.47
C CYS A 412 7.93 -36.95 1.51
N HIS A 413 9.25 -37.11 1.62
CA HIS A 413 10.11 -36.36 2.55
C HIS A 413 10.75 -35.07 1.99
N ARG A 414 10.44 -34.69 0.73
CA ARG A 414 10.98 -33.48 0.07
C ARG A 414 9.98 -32.35 -0.08
#